data_AF-A0AAD0WYJ7-F1
#
_entry.id   AF-A0AAD0WYJ7-F1
#
_cell.length_a   1.000
_cell.length_b   1.000
_cell.length_c   1.000
_cell.angle_alpha   90.00
_cell.angle_beta   90.00
_cell.angle_gamma   90.00
#
_symmetry.space_group_name_H-M   'P 1'
#
loop_
_entity.id
_entity.type
_entity.pdbx_description
1 polymer ?
#
loop_
_entity_poly.entity_id
_entity_poly.type
_entity_poly.pdbx_seq_one_letter_code
_entity_poly.pdbx_strand_id
1 'polypeptide(L)'
;MKLFAKEKAIYTSKYAISIFMYWVIYFILVSIASFFHFRLGHKLIIVENWLYDFSWQLLVMARILGFFASAYLFSDIRIKDIRSQLSFDWYNNITTPTYLVSFASILVFLFFIRPSHLENVQFSVFQLIIHNILIFAFFFFDFLNSKLFLKKKRGVGRLFHIFVEGSFVYLSLFVLFPRNTSLEIGHLLLFYMAYIHLYLFNYSVLKGMIFVSIVFVPLFAFLGHDPLWGTYYSMFFSRLTSLLMPAISLLIVTIAYSYFLRKQGEV
;
A
#
# COMPACT_ATOMS: atom_id res chain seq x y z
N MET A 1 -29.79 15.87 0.83
CA MET A 1 -28.38 16.17 1.17
C MET A 1 -27.94 15.66 2.55
N LYS A 2 -28.67 15.94 3.65
CA LYS A 2 -28.25 15.52 5.02
C LYS A 2 -28.11 13.99 5.23
N LEU A 3 -28.99 13.18 4.63
CA LEU A 3 -28.92 11.70 4.69
C LEU A 3 -27.64 11.14 4.05
N PHE A 4 -27.24 11.67 2.89
CA PHE A 4 -26.00 11.27 2.20
C PHE A 4 -24.74 11.62 2.98
N ALA A 5 -24.72 12.77 3.65
CA ALA A 5 -23.60 13.18 4.50
C ALA A 5 -23.44 12.25 5.72
N LYS A 6 -24.56 11.82 6.31
CA LYS A 6 -24.56 10.88 7.45
C LYS A 6 -24.04 9.50 7.07
N GLU A 7 -24.48 8.94 5.95
CA GLU A 7 -23.96 7.65 5.46
C GLU A 7 -22.46 7.72 5.16
N LYS A 8 -21.99 8.80 4.51
CA LYS A 8 -20.57 9.02 4.23
C LYS A 8 -19.74 9.03 5.51
N ALA A 9 -20.21 9.74 6.54
CA ALA A 9 -19.53 9.82 7.82
C ALA A 9 -19.41 8.44 8.49
N ILE A 10 -20.44 7.59 8.39
CA ILE A 10 -20.44 6.23 8.97
C ILE A 10 -19.40 5.33 8.29
N TYR A 11 -19.32 5.33 6.95
CA TYR A 11 -18.35 4.47 6.27
C TYR A 11 -16.91 4.96 6.44
N THR A 12 -16.72 6.28 6.40
CA THR A 12 -15.41 6.88 6.68
C THR A 12 -14.98 6.61 8.12
N SER A 13 -15.90 6.66 9.08
CA SER A 13 -15.60 6.33 10.48
C SER A 13 -15.29 4.85 10.65
N LYS A 14 -16.01 3.93 9.99
CA LYS A 14 -15.69 2.50 10.01
C LYS A 14 -14.28 2.21 9.47
N TYR A 15 -13.91 2.84 8.35
CA TYR A 15 -12.56 2.72 7.80
C TYR A 15 -11.51 3.30 8.75
N ALA A 16 -11.75 4.48 9.32
CA ALA A 16 -10.85 5.08 10.31
C ALA A 16 -10.69 4.23 11.58
N ILE A 17 -11.78 3.64 12.08
CA ILE A 17 -11.75 2.70 13.20
C ILE A 17 -10.94 1.46 12.83
N SER A 18 -11.08 0.96 11.60
CA SER A 18 -10.28 -0.19 11.15
C SER A 18 -8.79 0.12 11.11
N ILE A 19 -8.39 1.32 10.66
CA ILE A 19 -7.00 1.79 10.70
C ILE A 19 -6.52 1.90 12.15
N PHE A 20 -7.34 2.47 13.03
CA PHE A 20 -7.00 2.57 14.45
C PHE A 20 -6.82 1.20 15.10
N MET A 21 -7.68 0.22 14.79
CA MET A 21 -7.54 -1.16 15.24
C MET A 21 -6.23 -1.78 14.77
N TYR A 22 -5.84 -1.53 13.52
CA TYR A 22 -4.55 -1.93 13.00
C TYR A 22 -3.38 -1.32 13.80
N TRP A 23 -3.45 -0.03 14.17
CA TRP A 23 -2.42 0.60 15.01
C TRP A 23 -2.34 -0.04 16.39
N VAL A 24 -3.49 -0.25 17.05
CA VAL A 24 -3.56 -0.89 18.37
C VAL A 24 -2.92 -2.28 18.33
N ILE A 25 -3.27 -3.09 17.33
CA ILE A 25 -2.70 -4.44 17.19
C ILE A 25 -1.21 -4.37 16.92
N TYR A 26 -0.74 -3.45 16.08
CA TYR A 26 0.69 -3.26 15.85
C TYR A 26 1.44 -2.95 17.16
N PHE A 27 0.93 -2.01 17.97
CA PHE A 27 1.55 -1.69 19.26
C PHE A 27 1.52 -2.86 20.24
N ILE A 28 0.47 -3.69 20.23
CA ILE A 28 0.42 -4.92 21.01
C ILE A 28 1.53 -5.89 20.56
N LEU A 29 1.68 -6.13 19.26
CA LEU A 29 2.71 -7.03 18.72
C LEU A 29 4.12 -6.55 19.07
N VAL A 30 4.40 -5.25 18.90
CA VAL A 30 5.68 -4.64 19.27
C VAL A 30 5.93 -4.77 20.78
N SER A 31 4.91 -4.55 21.61
CA SER A 31 5.03 -4.67 23.07
C SER A 31 5.31 -6.10 23.51
N ILE A 32 4.64 -7.09 22.90
CA ILE A 32 4.88 -8.52 23.17
C ILE A 32 6.31 -8.90 22.78
N ALA A 33 6.76 -8.53 21.57
CA ALA A 33 8.12 -8.80 21.11
C ALA A 33 9.16 -8.17 22.05
N SER A 34 8.98 -6.89 22.37
CA SER A 34 9.89 -6.16 23.27
C SER A 34 9.94 -6.78 24.66
N PHE A 35 8.79 -7.15 25.23
CA PHE A 35 8.71 -7.81 26.53
C PHE A 35 9.54 -9.09 26.59
N PHE A 36 9.43 -9.96 25.59
CA PHE A 36 10.20 -11.20 25.56
C PHE A 36 11.70 -10.93 25.39
N HIS A 37 12.10 -9.99 24.54
CA HIS A 37 13.52 -9.65 24.40
C HIS A 37 14.11 -9.08 25.70
N PHE A 38 13.39 -8.21 26.40
CA PHE A 38 13.85 -7.70 27.70
C PHE A 38 13.88 -8.78 28.77
N ARG A 39 12.93 -9.72 28.76
CA ARG A 39 12.94 -10.86 29.68
C ARG A 39 14.15 -11.77 29.47
N LEU A 40 14.66 -11.87 28.24
CA LEU A 40 15.90 -12.57 27.89
C LEU A 40 17.17 -11.78 28.21
N GLY A 41 17.05 -10.57 28.76
CA GLY A 41 18.19 -9.72 29.12
C GLY A 41 18.81 -8.96 27.93
N HIS A 42 18.12 -8.89 26.79
CA HIS A 42 18.60 -8.11 25.65
C HIS A 42 18.58 -6.60 25.94
N LYS A 43 19.61 -5.89 25.49
CA LYS A 43 19.69 -4.43 25.57
C LYS A 43 18.68 -3.78 24.62
N LEU A 44 18.23 -2.57 24.93
CA LEU A 44 17.28 -1.80 24.10
C LEU A 44 17.67 -1.75 22.62
N ILE A 45 18.96 -1.50 22.32
CA ILE A 45 19.46 -1.44 20.93
C ILE A 45 19.24 -2.76 20.15
N ILE A 46 19.33 -3.91 20.82
CA ILE A 46 19.07 -5.22 20.20
C ILE A 46 17.59 -5.35 19.88
N VAL A 47 16.72 -4.88 20.78
CA VAL A 47 15.27 -4.87 20.57
C VAL A 47 14.89 -3.94 19.43
N GLU A 48 15.45 -2.73 19.38
CA GLU A 48 15.23 -1.77 18.30
C GLU A 48 15.63 -2.35 16.94
N ASN A 49 16.83 -2.93 16.85
CA ASN A 49 17.30 -3.55 15.61
C ASN A 49 16.41 -4.72 15.19
N TRP A 50 16.00 -5.57 16.13
CA TRP A 50 15.10 -6.68 15.82
C TRP A 50 13.73 -6.18 15.31
N LEU A 51 13.14 -5.17 15.97
CA LEU A 51 11.88 -4.58 15.51
C LEU A 51 12.02 -3.94 14.11
N TYR A 52 13.19 -3.37 13.80
CA TYR A 52 13.48 -2.82 12.48
C TYR A 52 13.59 -3.92 11.41
N ASP A 53 14.36 -4.97 11.67
CA ASP A 53 14.58 -6.11 10.78
C ASP A 53 13.29 -6.90 10.50
N PHE A 54 12.36 -6.92 11.46
CA PHE A 54 11.06 -7.59 11.35
C PHE A 54 9.87 -6.65 11.11
N SER A 55 10.14 -5.39 10.72
CA SER A 55 9.11 -4.35 10.58
C SER A 55 8.00 -4.70 9.58
N TRP A 56 8.33 -5.18 8.39
CA TRP A 56 7.34 -5.62 7.40
C TRP A 56 6.48 -6.78 7.89
N GLN A 57 7.07 -7.75 8.59
CA GLN A 57 6.38 -8.90 9.15
C GLN A 57 5.38 -8.45 10.21
N LEU A 58 5.81 -7.55 11.12
CA LEU A 58 4.94 -6.97 12.15
C LEU A 58 3.79 -6.17 11.54
N LEU A 59 4.06 -5.37 10.50
CA LEU A 59 3.03 -4.61 9.81
C LEU A 59 1.99 -5.48 9.11
N VAL A 60 2.45 -6.47 8.35
CA VAL A 60 1.54 -7.39 7.65
C VAL A 60 0.71 -8.18 8.65
N MET A 61 1.33 -8.69 9.72
CA MET A 61 0.61 -9.39 10.79
C MET A 61 -0.44 -8.48 11.43
N ALA A 62 -0.08 -7.25 11.80
CA ALA A 62 -1.02 -6.28 12.34
C ALA A 62 -2.15 -5.97 11.36
N ARG A 63 -1.85 -5.87 10.05
CA ARG A 63 -2.84 -5.57 9.01
C ARG A 63 -3.83 -6.73 8.83
N ILE A 64 -3.35 -7.96 8.81
CA ILE A 64 -4.18 -9.18 8.73
C ILE A 64 -5.10 -9.26 9.94
N LEU A 65 -4.54 -9.17 11.15
CA LEU A 65 -5.31 -9.25 12.39
C LEU A 65 -6.29 -8.08 12.52
N GLY A 66 -5.88 -6.86 12.15
CA GLY A 66 -6.73 -5.67 12.15
C GLY A 66 -7.88 -5.78 11.14
N PHE A 67 -7.64 -6.35 9.97
CA PHE A 67 -8.67 -6.67 9.00
C PHE A 67 -9.70 -7.64 9.59
N PHE A 68 -9.26 -8.77 10.16
CA PHE A 68 -10.17 -9.75 10.75
C PHE A 68 -10.94 -9.20 11.95
N ALA A 69 -10.29 -8.44 12.83
CA ALA A 69 -10.95 -7.78 13.95
C ALA A 69 -12.01 -6.77 13.49
N SER A 70 -11.70 -5.99 12.44
CA SER A 70 -12.64 -5.04 11.85
C SER A 70 -13.81 -5.77 11.18
N ALA A 71 -13.54 -6.83 10.41
CA ALA A 71 -14.58 -7.64 9.78
C ALA A 71 -15.51 -8.30 10.80
N TYR A 72 -14.97 -8.74 11.94
CA TYR A 72 -15.75 -9.28 13.05
C TYR A 72 -16.60 -8.21 13.74
N LEU A 73 -16.02 -7.04 14.03
CA LEU A 73 -16.71 -5.94 14.70
C LEU A 73 -17.85 -5.35 13.84
N PHE A 74 -17.65 -5.32 12.52
CA PHE A 74 -18.61 -4.77 11.58
C PHE A 74 -19.34 -5.89 10.83
N SER A 75 -20.40 -6.41 11.45
CA SER A 75 -21.25 -7.51 10.93
C SER A 75 -21.93 -7.25 9.58
N ASP A 76 -21.88 -6.02 9.07
CA ASP A 76 -22.42 -5.64 7.77
C ASP A 76 -21.62 -6.19 6.57
N ILE A 77 -20.41 -6.70 6.82
CA ILE A 77 -19.56 -7.29 5.77
C ILE A 77 -20.05 -8.71 5.47
N ARG A 78 -20.53 -8.93 4.25
CA ARG A 78 -20.96 -10.26 3.80
C ARG A 78 -19.83 -10.95 3.04
N ILE A 79 -19.74 -12.27 3.17
CA ILE A 79 -18.79 -13.11 2.41
C ILE A 79 -18.89 -12.84 0.89
N LYS A 80 -20.10 -12.57 0.39
CA LYS A 80 -20.34 -12.21 -1.02
C LYS A 80 -19.58 -10.95 -1.45
N ASP A 81 -19.46 -9.95 -0.56
CA ASP A 81 -18.71 -8.72 -0.84
C ASP A 81 -17.22 -9.02 -1.00
N ILE A 82 -16.65 -9.83 -0.10
CA ILE A 82 -15.25 -10.27 -0.19
C ILE A 82 -15.02 -11.03 -1.50
N ARG A 83 -15.88 -12.01 -1.82
CA ARG A 83 -15.77 -12.81 -3.05
C ARG A 83 -15.80 -11.93 -4.31
N SER A 84 -16.61 -10.87 -4.33
CA SER A 84 -16.66 -9.92 -5.44
C SER A 84 -15.37 -9.11 -5.63
N GLN A 85 -14.59 -8.90 -4.56
CA GLN A 85 -13.29 -8.23 -4.65
C GLN A 85 -12.17 -9.20 -5.07
N LEU A 86 -12.40 -10.50 -4.89
CA LEU A 86 -11.51 -11.58 -5.29
C LEU A 86 -11.87 -12.18 -6.66
N SER A 87 -12.87 -11.65 -7.37
CA SER A 87 -13.18 -12.13 -8.70
C SER A 87 -12.16 -11.61 -9.71
N PHE A 88 -11.58 -12.54 -10.45
CA PHE A 88 -10.68 -12.26 -11.57
C PHE A 88 -11.35 -12.75 -12.85
N ASP A 89 -12.14 -11.89 -13.49
CA ASP A 89 -12.72 -12.19 -14.81
C ASP A 89 -11.63 -12.07 -15.87
N TRP A 90 -10.82 -13.12 -16.04
CA TRP A 90 -9.74 -13.20 -17.02
C TRP A 90 -10.27 -13.00 -18.45
N TYR A 91 -11.48 -13.51 -18.73
CA TYR A 91 -11.98 -13.64 -20.10
C TYR A 91 -12.76 -12.43 -20.64
N ASN A 92 -13.44 -11.67 -19.77
CA ASN A 92 -14.37 -10.61 -20.20
C ASN A 92 -13.91 -9.18 -19.85
N ASN A 93 -12.78 -9.02 -19.15
CA ASN A 93 -12.53 -7.75 -18.49
C ASN A 93 -11.06 -7.49 -18.13
N ILE A 94 -10.12 -8.10 -18.85
CA ILE A 94 -8.75 -7.57 -18.90
C ILE A 94 -8.84 -6.25 -19.65
N THR A 95 -9.01 -5.16 -18.91
CA THR A 95 -8.87 -3.83 -19.46
C THR A 95 -7.37 -3.65 -19.73
N THR A 96 -6.99 -3.78 -21.01
CA THR A 96 -5.71 -3.38 -21.60
C THR A 96 -5.12 -2.11 -20.95
N PRO A 97 -5.94 -1.11 -20.57
CA PRO A 97 -5.57 -0.02 -19.67
C PRO A 97 -4.66 -0.32 -18.47
N THR A 98 -5.00 -1.30 -17.65
CA THR A 98 -4.30 -1.49 -16.37
C THR A 98 -2.84 -1.86 -16.57
N TYR A 99 -2.61 -2.81 -17.47
CA TYR A 99 -1.27 -3.32 -17.78
C TYR A 99 -0.46 -2.26 -18.51
N LEU A 100 -1.05 -1.54 -19.47
CA LEU A 100 -0.36 -0.49 -20.20
C LEU A 100 0.08 0.64 -19.27
N VAL A 101 -0.76 1.10 -18.34
CA VAL A 101 -0.37 2.15 -17.39
C VAL A 101 0.67 1.64 -16.41
N SER A 102 0.48 0.43 -15.87
CA SER A 102 1.44 -0.14 -14.91
C SER A 102 2.81 -0.36 -15.57
N PHE A 103 2.83 -0.85 -16.82
CA PHE A 103 4.05 -1.06 -17.58
C PHE A 103 4.71 0.26 -17.99
N ALA A 104 3.94 1.23 -18.51
CA ALA A 104 4.43 2.57 -18.77
C ALA A 104 5.00 3.21 -17.50
N SER A 105 4.40 2.93 -16.34
CA SER A 105 4.88 3.41 -15.05
C SER A 105 6.25 2.86 -14.69
N ILE A 106 6.46 1.54 -14.86
CA ILE A 106 7.82 0.96 -14.74
C ILE A 106 8.78 1.62 -15.72
N LEU A 107 8.41 1.79 -16.99
CA LEU A 107 9.32 2.35 -18.00
C LEU A 107 9.78 3.76 -17.62
N VAL A 108 8.87 4.58 -17.11
CA VAL A 108 9.20 5.91 -16.56
C VAL A 108 10.21 5.76 -15.43
N PHE A 109 9.99 4.86 -14.48
CA PHE A 109 10.95 4.61 -13.41
C PHE A 109 12.30 4.12 -13.92
N LEU A 110 12.33 3.18 -14.86
CA LEU A 110 13.57 2.68 -15.46
C LEU A 110 14.36 3.79 -16.17
N PHE A 111 13.68 4.79 -16.75
CA PHE A 111 14.36 5.95 -17.32
C PHE A 111 15.08 6.80 -16.27
N PHE A 112 14.47 6.96 -15.09
CA PHE A 112 15.05 7.74 -14.00
C PHE A 112 16.09 6.99 -13.17
N ILE A 113 15.95 5.67 -13.09
CA ILE A 113 16.79 4.83 -12.25
C ILE A 113 18.02 4.44 -13.04
N ARG A 114 19.19 4.94 -12.62
CA ARG A 114 20.47 4.35 -12.98
C ARG A 114 20.83 3.32 -11.91
N PRO A 115 20.49 2.03 -12.08
CA PRO A 115 20.76 1.03 -11.06
C PRO A 115 22.27 0.94 -10.87
N SER A 116 22.70 1.07 -9.62
CA SER A 116 24.08 0.79 -9.21
C SER A 116 24.06 -0.34 -8.18
N HIS A 117 25.02 -1.25 -8.31
CA HIS A 117 25.19 -2.34 -7.35
C HIS A 117 25.73 -1.75 -6.04
N LEU A 118 25.06 -2.04 -4.92
CA LEU A 118 25.57 -1.70 -3.59
C LEU A 118 26.56 -2.78 -3.15
N GLU A 119 27.78 -2.40 -2.80
CA GLU A 119 28.85 -3.34 -2.42
C GLU A 119 28.61 -4.03 -1.07
N ASN A 120 27.68 -3.54 -0.24
CA ASN A 120 27.47 -3.98 1.15
C ASN A 120 26.04 -4.48 1.48
N VAL A 121 25.26 -4.94 0.50
CA VAL A 121 23.92 -5.50 0.81
C VAL A 121 24.09 -6.93 1.32
N GLN A 122 23.44 -7.26 2.44
CA GLN A 122 23.20 -8.64 2.86
C GLN A 122 22.15 -9.26 1.91
N PHE A 123 22.48 -9.40 0.64
CA PHE A 123 21.55 -9.87 -0.37
C PHE A 123 21.28 -11.36 -0.15
N SER A 124 20.05 -11.67 0.28
CA SER A 124 19.52 -13.02 0.32
C SER A 124 18.30 -13.10 -0.59
N VAL A 125 18.37 -13.97 -1.61
CA VAL A 125 17.25 -14.24 -2.53
C VAL A 125 15.99 -14.61 -1.75
N PHE A 126 16.14 -15.35 -0.65
CA PHE A 126 15.03 -15.73 0.21
C PHE A 126 14.39 -14.52 0.91
N GLN A 127 15.20 -13.60 1.44
CA GLN A 127 14.70 -12.38 2.05
C GLN A 127 13.99 -11.48 1.02
N LEU A 128 14.52 -11.40 -0.21
CA LEU A 128 13.87 -10.66 -1.30
C LEU A 128 12.49 -11.24 -1.63
N ILE A 129 12.37 -12.57 -1.75
CA ILE A 129 11.08 -13.24 -1.99
C ILE A 129 10.10 -12.92 -0.86
N ILE A 130 10.53 -13.06 0.40
CA ILE A 130 9.70 -12.73 1.56
C ILE A 130 9.26 -11.27 1.52
N HIS A 131 10.18 -10.34 1.26
CA HIS A 131 9.90 -8.91 1.19
C HIS A 131 8.85 -8.57 0.14
N ASN A 132 8.99 -9.14 -1.06
CA ASN A 132 7.99 -8.99 -2.13
C ASN A 132 6.61 -9.49 -1.70
N ILE A 133 6.54 -10.65 -1.03
CA ILE A 133 5.29 -11.22 -0.51
C ILE A 133 4.68 -10.31 0.56
N LEU A 134 5.51 -9.74 1.45
CA LEU A 134 5.05 -8.87 2.53
C LEU A 134 4.49 -7.54 1.99
N ILE A 135 5.18 -6.89 1.05
CA ILE A 135 4.67 -5.68 0.38
C ILE A 135 3.33 -5.98 -0.28
N PHE A 136 3.26 -7.08 -1.05
CA PHE A 136 2.03 -7.49 -1.71
C PHE A 136 0.90 -7.74 -0.70
N ALA A 137 1.16 -8.50 0.35
CA ALA A 137 0.17 -8.82 1.38
C ALA A 137 -0.33 -7.57 2.10
N PHE A 138 0.58 -6.64 2.43
CA PHE A 138 0.23 -5.38 3.08
C PHE A 138 -0.81 -4.59 2.26
N PHE A 139 -0.51 -4.34 0.97
CA PHE A 139 -1.43 -3.60 0.10
C PHE A 139 -2.69 -4.39 -0.24
N PHE A 140 -2.62 -5.72 -0.33
CA PHE A 140 -3.79 -6.55 -0.56
C PHE A 140 -4.83 -6.38 0.56
N PHE A 141 -4.41 -6.50 1.82
CA PHE A 141 -5.34 -6.33 2.95
C PHE A 141 -5.79 -4.87 3.09
N ASP A 142 -4.93 -3.91 2.78
CA ASP A 142 -5.29 -2.48 2.79
C ASP A 142 -6.35 -2.14 1.73
N PHE A 143 -6.18 -2.62 0.49
CA PHE A 143 -7.16 -2.49 -0.58
C PHE A 143 -8.47 -3.23 -0.30
N LEU A 144 -8.39 -4.40 0.33
CA LEU A 144 -9.57 -5.15 0.75
C LEU A 144 -10.36 -4.37 1.81
N ASN A 145 -9.66 -3.80 2.78
CA ASN A 145 -10.24 -2.96 3.82
C ASN A 145 -10.94 -1.73 3.20
N SER A 146 -10.21 -1.02 2.35
CA SER A 146 -10.69 0.10 1.54
C SER A 146 -12.01 -0.22 0.81
N LYS A 147 -12.03 -1.28 0.00
CA LYS A 147 -13.21 -1.66 -0.81
C LYS A 147 -14.42 -2.13 0.00
N LEU A 148 -14.19 -2.79 1.14
CA LEU A 148 -15.27 -3.31 1.98
C LEU A 148 -15.91 -2.22 2.83
N PHE A 149 -15.11 -1.30 3.38
CA PHE A 149 -15.61 -0.26 4.29
C PHE A 149 -16.03 1.01 3.57
N LEU A 150 -15.40 1.37 2.45
CA LEU A 150 -15.77 2.52 1.63
C LEU A 150 -16.51 2.07 0.37
N LYS A 151 -17.55 1.22 0.55
CA LYS A 151 -18.42 0.80 -0.55
C LYS A 151 -18.88 2.01 -1.36
N LYS A 152 -18.73 1.91 -2.68
CA LYS A 152 -19.11 2.91 -3.67
C LYS A 152 -20.65 3.06 -3.75
N LYS A 153 -21.27 3.62 -2.71
CA LYS A 153 -22.67 4.07 -2.80
C LYS A 153 -22.72 5.42 -3.52
N ARG A 154 -23.73 5.59 -4.38
CA ARG A 154 -23.99 6.80 -5.17
C ARG A 154 -23.94 8.03 -4.26
N GLY A 155 -22.91 8.87 -4.41
CA GLY A 155 -22.82 10.18 -3.74
C GLY A 155 -21.44 10.60 -3.26
N VAL A 156 -20.51 9.67 -3.02
CA VAL A 156 -19.13 10.03 -2.63
C VAL A 156 -18.23 10.05 -3.88
N GLY A 157 -17.59 11.19 -4.13
CA GLY A 157 -16.68 11.35 -5.27
C GLY A 157 -15.47 10.42 -5.13
N ARG A 158 -15.11 9.71 -6.21
CA ARG A 158 -13.94 8.79 -6.27
C ARG A 158 -12.65 9.45 -5.74
N LEU A 159 -12.48 10.75 -6.05
CA LEU A 159 -11.35 11.56 -5.61
C LEU A 159 -11.23 11.70 -4.08
N PHE A 160 -12.35 11.77 -3.36
CA PHE A 160 -12.33 11.85 -1.90
C PHE A 160 -11.78 10.57 -1.29
N HIS A 161 -12.17 9.40 -1.80
CA HIS A 161 -11.63 8.12 -1.33
C HIS A 161 -10.13 8.01 -1.60
N ILE A 162 -9.69 8.37 -2.81
CA ILE A 162 -8.28 8.40 -3.18
C ILE A 162 -7.46 9.24 -2.19
N PHE A 163 -7.92 10.46 -1.92
CA PHE A 163 -7.22 11.39 -1.02
C PHE A 163 -7.19 10.86 0.42
N VAL A 164 -8.34 10.42 0.94
CA VAL A 164 -8.45 9.96 2.32
C VAL A 164 -7.61 8.71 2.56
N GLU A 165 -7.73 7.71 1.69
CA GLU A 165 -7.03 6.43 1.88
C GLU A 165 -5.53 6.56 1.65
N GLY A 166 -5.09 7.24 0.59
CA GLY A 166 -3.66 7.48 0.38
C GLY A 166 -3.03 8.25 1.53
N SER A 167 -3.75 9.24 2.09
CA SER A 167 -3.30 9.99 3.28
C SER A 167 -3.23 9.08 4.50
N PHE A 168 -4.23 8.24 4.74
CA PHE A 168 -4.25 7.36 5.91
C PHE A 168 -3.17 6.27 5.85
N VAL A 169 -2.87 5.72 4.67
CA VAL A 169 -1.75 4.79 4.49
C VAL A 169 -0.44 5.49 4.81
N TYR A 170 -0.22 6.68 4.25
CA TYR A 170 0.98 7.46 4.53
C TYR A 170 1.12 7.79 6.03
N LEU A 171 0.06 8.32 6.65
CA LEU A 171 0.04 8.63 8.07
C LEU A 171 0.24 7.38 8.93
N SER A 172 -0.30 6.23 8.52
CA SER A 172 -0.08 4.97 9.23
C SER A 172 1.38 4.58 9.24
N LEU A 173 2.08 4.67 8.10
CA LEU A 173 3.50 4.35 8.05
C LEU A 173 4.34 5.36 8.83
N PHE A 174 3.97 6.65 8.78
CA PHE A 174 4.61 7.71 9.56
C PHE A 174 4.48 7.50 11.08
N VAL A 175 3.27 7.18 11.56
CA VAL A 175 2.99 6.99 12.99
C VAL A 175 3.66 5.72 13.52
N LEU A 176 3.64 4.63 12.76
CA LEU A 176 4.17 3.35 13.23
C LEU A 176 5.70 3.26 13.15
N PHE A 177 6.33 4.11 12.34
CA PHE A 177 7.78 4.20 12.20
C PHE A 177 8.23 5.67 12.24
N PRO A 178 8.23 6.32 13.41
CA PRO A 178 8.60 7.73 13.51
C PRO A 178 10.09 8.00 13.26
N ARG A 179 10.95 6.98 13.39
CA ARG A 179 12.39 7.08 13.09
C ARG A 179 12.73 6.89 11.60
N ASN A 180 11.70 6.74 10.78
CA ASN A 180 11.84 6.40 9.39
C ASN A 180 12.31 7.61 8.57
N THR A 181 13.58 7.59 8.16
CA THR A 181 14.16 8.63 7.30
C THR A 181 13.84 8.41 5.82
N SER A 182 13.32 7.24 5.42
CA SER A 182 13.02 6.91 4.03
C SER A 182 11.64 7.35 3.57
N LEU A 183 10.69 7.65 4.48
CA LEU A 183 9.33 8.02 4.10
C LEU A 183 9.24 9.48 3.61
N GLU A 184 9.52 9.68 2.31
CA GLU A 184 9.37 10.97 1.62
C GLU A 184 7.93 11.27 1.13
N ILE A 185 7.65 12.55 0.84
CA ILE A 185 6.40 13.01 0.18
C ILE A 185 6.14 12.26 -1.16
N GLY A 186 7.18 11.81 -1.86
CA GLY A 186 7.03 10.98 -3.06
C GLY A 186 6.22 9.69 -2.81
N HIS A 187 6.32 9.10 -1.61
CA HIS A 187 5.53 7.92 -1.23
C HIS A 187 4.04 8.24 -1.10
N LEU A 188 3.69 9.42 -0.58
CA LEU A 188 2.29 9.86 -0.52
C LEU A 188 1.67 9.92 -1.93
N LEU A 189 2.40 10.47 -2.90
CA LEU A 189 1.96 10.52 -4.29
C LEU A 189 1.83 9.12 -4.89
N LEU A 190 2.77 8.21 -4.61
CA LEU A 190 2.67 6.81 -5.01
C LEU A 190 1.40 6.16 -4.46
N PHE A 191 1.11 6.35 -3.16
CA PHE A 191 -0.11 5.80 -2.55
C PHE A 191 -1.37 6.38 -3.19
N TYR A 192 -1.41 7.68 -3.48
CA TYR A 192 -2.51 8.26 -4.27
C TYR A 192 -2.65 7.59 -5.63
N MET A 193 -1.57 7.32 -6.35
CA MET A 193 -1.63 6.63 -7.64
C MET A 193 -2.16 5.20 -7.52
N ALA A 194 -1.78 4.46 -6.49
CA ALA A 194 -2.31 3.12 -6.23
C ALA A 194 -3.84 3.15 -6.05
N TYR A 195 -4.33 4.15 -5.30
CA TYR A 195 -5.77 4.35 -5.10
C TYR A 195 -6.50 4.94 -6.32
N ILE A 196 -5.83 5.76 -7.14
CA ILE A 196 -6.35 6.18 -8.45
C ILE A 196 -6.62 4.94 -9.29
N HIS A 197 -5.65 4.02 -9.38
CA HIS A 197 -5.82 2.78 -10.14
C HIS A 197 -6.97 1.94 -9.59
N LEU A 198 -7.09 1.86 -8.26
CA LEU A 198 -8.14 1.07 -7.61
C LEU A 198 -9.56 1.66 -7.80
N TYR A 199 -9.71 2.99 -7.71
CA TYR A 199 -11.03 3.64 -7.68
C TYR A 199 -11.46 4.30 -8.99
N LEU A 200 -10.55 4.96 -9.70
CA LEU A 200 -10.90 5.68 -10.92
C LEU A 200 -11.38 4.71 -11.98
N PHE A 201 -10.67 3.60 -12.15
CA PHE A 201 -11.04 2.53 -13.08
C PHE A 201 -11.98 1.47 -12.47
N ASN A 202 -12.41 1.66 -11.22
CA ASN A 202 -13.33 0.77 -10.51
C ASN A 202 -12.87 -0.70 -10.46
N TYR A 203 -11.57 -0.94 -10.32
CA TYR A 203 -11.01 -2.28 -10.30
C TYR A 203 -11.36 -3.06 -9.02
N SER A 204 -11.40 -4.38 -9.14
CA SER A 204 -11.40 -5.29 -7.99
C SER A 204 -10.04 -5.22 -7.29
N VAL A 205 -9.96 -5.68 -6.05
CA VAL A 205 -8.71 -5.69 -5.27
C VAL A 205 -7.61 -6.41 -6.04
N LEU A 206 -7.89 -7.60 -6.58
CA LEU A 206 -6.89 -8.37 -7.34
C LEU A 206 -6.38 -7.62 -8.58
N LYS A 207 -7.23 -6.87 -9.28
CA LYS A 207 -6.78 -6.04 -10.41
C LYS A 207 -5.94 -4.86 -9.95
N GLY A 208 -6.30 -4.23 -8.83
CA GLY A 208 -5.47 -3.21 -8.19
C GLY A 208 -4.10 -3.74 -7.80
N MET A 209 -4.01 -5.01 -7.37
CA MET A 209 -2.74 -5.66 -7.04
C MET A 209 -1.80 -5.81 -8.22
N ILE A 210 -2.28 -5.80 -9.47
CA ILE A 210 -1.41 -5.77 -10.66
C ILE A 210 -0.52 -4.52 -10.64
N PHE A 211 -1.10 -3.36 -10.32
CA PHE A 211 -0.33 -2.12 -10.20
C PHE A 211 0.69 -2.20 -9.06
N VAL A 212 0.32 -2.78 -7.91
CA VAL A 212 1.25 -2.96 -6.79
C VAL A 212 2.41 -3.88 -7.18
N SER A 213 2.12 -5.03 -7.80
CA SER A 213 3.14 -6.00 -8.22
C SER A 213 4.08 -5.46 -9.30
N ILE A 214 3.58 -4.62 -10.20
CA ILE A 214 4.37 -4.07 -11.31
C ILE A 214 5.10 -2.81 -10.83
N VAL A 215 4.50 -1.95 -10.03
CA VAL A 215 5.10 -0.66 -9.68
C VAL A 215 5.75 -0.70 -8.31
N PHE A 216 5.01 -1.01 -7.25
CA PHE A 216 5.50 -0.86 -5.88
C PHE A 216 6.53 -1.92 -5.52
N VAL A 217 6.28 -3.17 -5.86
CA VAL A 217 7.16 -4.29 -5.52
C VAL A 217 8.56 -4.08 -6.11
N PRO A 218 8.73 -3.77 -7.42
CA PRO A 218 10.02 -3.40 -7.98
C PRO A 218 10.66 -2.19 -7.29
N LEU A 219 9.89 -1.13 -7.02
CA LEU A 219 10.44 0.07 -6.39
C LEU A 219 10.98 -0.17 -4.98
N PHE A 220 10.22 -0.88 -4.18
CA PHE A 220 10.51 -1.05 -2.76
C PHE A 220 11.58 -2.14 -2.57
N ALA A 221 11.40 -3.30 -3.20
CA ALA A 221 12.30 -4.44 -2.99
C ALA A 221 13.58 -4.37 -3.84
N PHE A 222 13.53 -3.81 -5.05
CA PHE A 222 14.69 -3.83 -5.95
C PHE A 222 15.42 -2.49 -6.04
N LEU A 223 14.72 -1.37 -5.89
CA LEU A 223 15.25 -0.05 -6.25
C LEU A 223 15.58 0.85 -5.04
N GLY A 224 15.32 0.37 -3.82
CA GLY A 224 15.73 1.03 -2.58
C GLY A 224 14.83 2.20 -2.17
N HIS A 225 13.60 2.24 -2.69
CA HIS A 225 12.58 3.19 -2.26
C HIS A 225 11.56 2.54 -1.32
N ASP A 226 11.99 1.55 -0.53
CA ASP A 226 11.13 0.97 0.49
C ASP A 226 10.80 2.02 1.55
N PRO A 227 9.52 2.21 1.90
CA PRO A 227 9.17 3.22 2.87
C PRO A 227 9.79 2.92 4.24
N LEU A 228 9.99 1.66 4.66
CA LEU A 228 10.48 1.27 5.99
C LEU A 228 11.99 1.05 6.03
N TRP A 229 12.49 0.28 5.07
CA TRP A 229 13.87 -0.16 5.02
C TRP A 229 14.74 0.71 4.11
N GLY A 230 14.17 1.66 3.38
CA GLY A 230 14.89 2.42 2.37
C GLY A 230 15.68 1.50 1.45
N THR A 231 17.00 1.58 1.54
CA THR A 231 17.96 0.92 0.67
C THR A 231 18.67 -0.27 1.31
N TYR A 232 18.38 -0.60 2.58
CA TYR A 232 19.13 -1.61 3.33
C TYR A 232 19.00 -3.02 2.74
N TYR A 233 17.85 -3.37 2.17
CA TYR A 233 17.58 -4.69 1.58
C TYR A 233 17.37 -4.64 0.05
N SER A 234 17.69 -3.52 -0.60
CA SER A 234 17.48 -3.39 -2.04
C SER A 234 18.62 -4.00 -2.84
N MET A 235 18.28 -4.70 -3.93
CA MET A 235 19.27 -5.29 -4.82
C MET A 235 20.08 -4.22 -5.59
N PHE A 236 19.40 -3.12 -5.95
CA PHE A 236 19.99 -1.99 -6.63
C PHE A 236 19.76 -0.73 -5.80
N PHE A 237 20.68 0.22 -5.89
CA PHE A 237 20.46 1.58 -5.45
C PHE A 237 20.16 2.47 -6.64
N SER A 238 19.08 3.25 -6.51
CA SER A 238 18.79 4.35 -7.41
C SER A 238 19.54 5.61 -6.98
N ARG A 239 20.28 6.25 -7.89
CA ARG A 239 20.87 7.58 -7.64
C ARG A 239 19.82 8.70 -7.58
N LEU A 240 18.52 8.39 -7.67
CA LEU A 240 17.47 9.36 -7.42
C LEU A 240 17.53 9.79 -5.96
N THR A 241 17.92 11.04 -5.75
CA THR A 241 17.93 11.67 -4.43
C THR A 241 16.54 11.89 -3.86
N SER A 242 15.49 11.82 -4.69
CA SER A 242 14.11 11.87 -4.23
C SER A 242 13.15 11.13 -5.15
N LEU A 243 12.15 10.49 -4.54
CA LEU A 243 11.05 9.80 -5.23
C LEU A 243 10.00 10.76 -5.80
N LEU A 244 10.07 12.05 -5.45
CA LEU A 244 9.08 13.05 -5.83
C LEU A 244 8.96 13.23 -7.34
N MET A 245 10.09 13.39 -8.04
CA MET A 245 10.11 13.63 -9.50
C MET A 245 9.55 12.46 -10.31
N PRO A 246 9.95 11.20 -10.05
CA PRO A 246 9.29 10.04 -10.67
C PRO A 246 7.80 9.96 -10.33
N ALA A 247 7.41 10.20 -9.08
CA ALA A 247 6.02 10.12 -8.67
C ALA A 247 5.14 11.18 -9.36
N ILE A 248 5.64 12.42 -9.54
CA ILE A 248 4.95 13.46 -10.32
C ILE A 248 4.83 13.05 -11.79
N SER A 249 5.91 12.54 -12.38
CA SER A 249 5.92 12.10 -13.79
C SER A 249 4.85 11.03 -14.04
N LEU A 250 4.72 10.09 -13.11
CA LEU A 250 3.72 9.03 -13.16
C LEU A 250 2.31 9.53 -12.93
N LEU A 251 2.14 10.49 -12.03
CA LEU A 251 0.85 11.11 -11.82
C LEU A 251 0.38 11.80 -13.10
N ILE A 252 1.28 12.50 -13.80
CA ILE A 252 1.00 13.12 -15.10
C ILE A 252 0.61 12.07 -16.13
N VAL A 253 1.40 10.99 -16.27
CA VAL A 253 1.10 9.89 -17.21
C VAL A 253 -0.24 9.24 -16.89
N THR A 254 -0.53 8.98 -15.61
CA THR A 254 -1.79 8.38 -15.15
C THR A 254 -2.97 9.30 -15.45
N ILE A 255 -2.84 10.61 -15.21
CA ILE A 255 -3.89 11.60 -15.50
C ILE A 255 -4.11 11.72 -17.02
N ALA A 256 -3.04 11.84 -17.80
CA ALA A 256 -3.11 11.94 -19.26
C ALA A 256 -3.78 10.70 -19.87
N TYR A 257 -3.42 9.52 -19.38
CA TYR A 257 -4.04 8.27 -19.82
C TYR A 257 -5.50 8.16 -19.40
N SER A 258 -5.81 8.53 -18.16
CA SER A 258 -7.20 8.57 -17.67
C SER A 258 -8.07 9.51 -18.49
N TYR A 259 -7.52 10.65 -18.91
CA TYR A 259 -8.19 11.60 -19.81
C TYR A 259 -8.43 11.00 -21.20
N PHE A 260 -7.43 10.33 -21.77
CA PHE A 260 -7.54 9.64 -23.05
C PHE A 260 -8.65 8.58 -23.04
N LEU A 261 -8.69 7.73 -22.01
CA LEU A 261 -9.72 6.70 -21.86
C LEU A 261 -11.12 7.28 -21.67
N ARG A 262 -11.23 8.37 -20.92
CA ARG A 262 -12.51 9.09 -20.76
C ARG A 262 -13.02 9.61 -22.11
N LYS A 263 -12.13 10.09 -22.98
CA LYS A 263 -12.51 10.54 -24.34
C LYS A 263 -12.99 9.38 -25.21
N GLN A 264 -12.49 8.17 -24.99
CA GLN A 264 -12.92 6.94 -25.68
C GLN A 264 -14.21 6.33 -25.09
N GLY A 265 -14.73 6.88 -23.99
CA GLY A 265 -15.93 6.36 -23.32
C GLY A 265 -15.68 5.11 -22.47
N GLU A 266 -14.42 4.77 -22.20
CA GLU A 266 -14.05 3.57 -21.42
C GLU A 266 -14.07 3.80 -19.90
N VAL A 267 -14.05 5.07 -19.43
CA VAL A 267 -13.94 5.45 -18.00
C VAL A 267 -14.81 6.65 -17.63
#